data_AF-A0A7C7BU53-F1
#
_entry.id   AF-A0A7C7BU53-F1
#
_cell.length_a   1.000
_cell.length_b   1.000
_cell.length_c   1.000
_cell.angle_alpha   90.00
_cell.angle_beta   90.00
_cell.angle_gamma   90.00
#
_symmetry.space_group_name_H-M   'P 1'
#
loop_
_entity.id
_entity.type
_entity.pdbx_description
1 polymer ?
#
loop_
_entity_poly.entity_id
_entity_poly.type
_entity_poly.pdbx_seq_one_letter_code
_entity_poly.pdbx_strand_id
1 'polypeptide(L)'
;MTISIKLAGYQPHGSLLSQTLKLFSDFLKKHLPDTVSIKFSNNIMDLGYAPGAMPDAIESGKFDIGYIATSYFSKSIPELYIFDLPFTLRNKAQAYRLVDGPFASMVASQFEKKTHLKLLNI
;
A
#
# COMPACT_ATOMS: atom_id res chain seq x y z
N MET A 1 17.11 10.22 18.21
CA MET A 1 15.97 9.32 18.48
C MET A 1 15.62 8.65 17.16
N THR A 2 15.60 7.32 17.11
CA THR A 2 15.34 6.57 15.86
C THR A 2 13.87 6.19 15.78
N ILE A 3 13.24 6.44 14.64
CA ILE A 3 11.84 6.09 14.37
C ILE A 3 11.77 4.63 13.93
N SER A 4 10.99 3.81 14.63
CA SER A 4 10.75 2.41 14.24
C SER A 4 9.56 2.35 13.28
N ILE A 5 9.74 1.79 12.09
CA ILE A 5 8.67 1.58 11.09
C ILE A 5 8.54 0.08 10.80
N LYS A 6 7.32 -0.43 10.83
CA LYS A 6 6.93 -1.82 10.59
C LYS A 6 6.31 -1.94 9.20
N LEU A 7 7.04 -2.52 8.26
CA LEU A 7 6.57 -2.81 6.91
C LEU A 7 5.99 -4.22 6.84
N ALA A 8 4.83 -4.38 6.22
CA ALA A 8 4.21 -5.70 6.03
C ALA A 8 3.57 -5.91 4.65
N GLY A 9 3.72 -7.13 4.12
CA GLY A 9 3.01 -7.62 2.94
C GLY A 9 2.09 -8.81 3.28
N TYR A 10 1.37 -9.32 2.29
CA TYR A 10 0.48 -10.49 2.43
C TYR A 10 0.58 -11.46 1.25
N GLN A 11 1.70 -11.46 0.52
CA GLN A 11 1.96 -12.31 -0.64
C GLN A 11 3.32 -13.01 -0.53
N PRO A 12 3.53 -14.11 -1.28
CA PRO A 12 4.82 -14.79 -1.34
C PRO A 12 5.98 -13.85 -1.70
N HIS A 13 7.19 -14.15 -1.23
CA HIS A 13 8.37 -13.31 -1.43
C HIS A 13 8.68 -13.02 -2.92
N GLY A 14 8.37 -13.96 -3.81
CA GLY A 14 8.56 -13.79 -5.25
C GLY A 14 7.53 -12.88 -5.95
N SER A 15 6.47 -12.43 -5.26
CA SER A 15 5.47 -11.56 -5.90
C SER A 15 6.05 -10.17 -6.19
N LEU A 16 5.50 -9.51 -7.21
CA LEU A 16 5.89 -8.14 -7.57
C LEU A 16 5.74 -7.18 -6.38
N LEU A 17 4.62 -7.25 -5.66
CA LEU A 17 4.34 -6.34 -4.54
C LEU A 17 5.27 -6.59 -3.35
N SER A 18 5.58 -7.85 -3.02
CA SER A 18 6.53 -8.19 -1.97
C SER A 18 7.95 -7.72 -2.31
N GLN A 19 8.38 -7.89 -3.56
CA GLN A 19 9.67 -7.38 -4.03
C GLN A 19 9.73 -5.85 -4.00
N THR A 20 8.67 -5.15 -4.45
CA THR A 20 8.61 -3.68 -4.38
C THR A 20 8.67 -3.16 -2.95
N LEU A 21 7.95 -3.80 -2.01
CA LEU A 21 8.00 -3.42 -0.60
C LEU A 21 9.39 -3.65 0.01
N LYS A 22 10.08 -4.73 -0.40
CA LYS A 22 11.47 -5.00 0.02
C LYS A 22 12.43 -3.93 -0.52
N LEU A 23 12.31 -3.56 -1.79
CA LEU A 23 13.09 -2.46 -2.39
C LEU A 23 12.86 -1.14 -1.66
N PHE A 24 11.61 -0.83 -1.31
CA PHE A 24 11.28 0.35 -0.52
C PHE A 24 11.89 0.29 0.88
N SER A 25 11.82 -0.87 1.56
CA SER A 25 12.50 -1.08 2.85
C SER A 25 14.01 -0.84 2.76
N ASP A 26 14.66 -1.34 1.71
CA ASP A 26 16.11 -1.20 1.55
C ASP A 26 16.50 0.24 1.21
N PHE A 27 15.69 0.92 0.40
CA PHE A 27 15.83 2.34 0.12
C PHE A 27 15.80 3.16 1.41
N LEU A 28 14.80 2.95 2.28
CA LEU A 28 14.71 3.66 3.56
C LEU A 28 15.91 3.40 4.46
N LYS A 29 16.34 2.13 4.60
CA LYS A 29 17.52 1.77 5.40
C LYS A 29 18.79 2.43 4.88
N LYS A 30 18.96 2.49 3.55
CA LYS A 30 20.14 3.07 2.91
C LYS A 30 20.20 4.60 3.05
N HIS A 31 19.06 5.28 2.91
CA HIS A 31 19.01 6.73 2.87
C HIS A 31 18.77 7.39 4.23
N LEU A 32 18.26 6.64 5.21
CA LEU A 32 17.94 7.15 6.56
C LEU A 32 18.49 6.23 7.68
N PRO A 33 19.77 5.79 7.62
CA PRO A 33 20.28 4.74 8.51
C PRO A 33 20.24 5.10 10.00
N ASP A 34 20.45 6.37 10.34
CA ASP A 34 20.48 6.84 11.73
C ASP A 34 19.11 7.34 12.23
N THR A 35 18.18 7.55 11.30
CA THR A 35 16.86 8.14 11.57
C THR A 35 15.77 7.07 11.66
N VAL A 36 15.86 6.01 10.86
CA VAL A 36 14.79 5.01 10.69
C VAL A 36 15.31 3.60 10.91
N SER A 37 14.63 2.85 11.78
CA SER A 37 14.79 1.41 11.95
C SER A 37 13.59 0.68 11.34
N ILE A 38 13.84 -0.27 10.43
CA ILE A 38 12.78 -0.98 9.73
C ILE A 38 12.64 -2.41 10.26
N LYS A 39 11.42 -2.77 10.69
CA LYS A 39 10.98 -4.15 10.93
C LYS A 39 10.16 -4.60 9.71
N PHE A 40 10.58 -5.66 9.04
CA PHE A 40 9.94 -6.12 7.79
C PHE A 40 9.31 -7.50 7.99
N SER A 41 8.03 -7.61 7.65
CA SER A 41 7.28 -8.88 7.61
C SER A 41 6.80 -9.12 6.19
N ASN A 42 7.34 -10.15 5.51
CA ASN A 42 6.99 -10.39 4.11
C ASN A 42 5.49 -10.71 3.92
N ASN A 43 4.95 -11.53 4.82
CA ASN A 43 3.61 -12.07 4.73
C ASN A 43 2.96 -12.15 6.12
N ILE A 44 1.92 -11.38 6.36
CA ILE A 44 1.19 -11.37 7.64
C ILE A 44 0.49 -12.70 7.96
N MET A 45 0.26 -13.56 6.95
CA MET A 45 -0.30 -14.89 7.19
C MET A 45 0.65 -15.78 7.99
N ASP A 46 1.97 -15.58 7.84
CA ASP A 46 2.98 -16.31 8.63
C ASP A 46 2.93 -15.89 10.11
N LEU A 47 2.26 -14.78 10.42
CA LEU A 47 2.02 -14.24 11.76
C LEU A 47 0.60 -14.53 12.28
N GLY A 48 -0.19 -15.33 11.55
CA GLY A 48 -1.55 -15.74 11.94
C GLY A 48 -2.68 -14.80 11.51
N TYR A 49 -2.41 -13.78 10.68
CA TYR A 49 -3.44 -12.87 10.17
C TYR A 49 -4.07 -13.40 8.89
N ALA A 50 -5.34 -13.07 8.65
CA ALA A 50 -5.96 -13.27 7.35
C ALA A 50 -5.43 -12.24 6.32
N PRO A 51 -5.37 -12.55 5.01
CA PRO A 51 -4.93 -11.59 3.98
C PRO A 51 -5.69 -10.26 4.01
N GLY A 52 -7.02 -10.33 4.19
CA GLY A 52 -7.90 -9.17 4.22
C GLY A 52 -7.77 -8.31 5.49
N ALA A 53 -6.97 -8.73 6.47
CA ALA A 53 -6.73 -7.98 7.69
C ALA A 53 -5.69 -6.86 7.53
N MET A 54 -5.02 -6.75 6.37
CA MET A 54 -3.97 -5.74 6.16
C MET A 54 -4.44 -4.29 6.37
N PRO A 55 -5.61 -3.84 5.84
CA PRO A 55 -6.11 -2.49 6.11
C PRO A 55 -6.24 -2.20 7.61
N ASP A 56 -6.98 -3.04 8.34
CA ASP A 56 -7.21 -2.88 9.78
C ASP A 56 -5.91 -2.97 10.59
N ALA A 57 -4.98 -3.84 10.16
CA ALA A 57 -3.68 -3.99 10.83
C ALA A 57 -2.81 -2.72 10.69
N ILE A 58 -2.93 -1.98 9.58
CA ILE A 58 -2.24 -0.70 9.42
C ILE A 58 -3.00 0.42 10.16
N GLU A 59 -4.33 0.48 10.03
CA GLU A 59 -5.13 1.51 10.72
C GLU A 59 -4.98 1.44 12.25
N SER A 60 -4.90 0.23 12.82
CA SER A 60 -4.69 0.02 14.25
C SER A 60 -3.24 0.20 14.71
N GLY A 61 -2.31 0.48 13.79
CA GLY A 61 -0.89 0.63 14.08
C GLY A 61 -0.17 -0.67 14.42
N LYS A 62 -0.71 -1.85 14.08
CA LYS A 62 0.04 -3.12 14.16
C LYS A 62 1.19 -3.12 13.18
N PHE A 63 0.94 -2.66 11.95
CA PHE A 63 1.95 -2.29 10.96
C PHE A 63 1.81 -0.82 10.61
N ASP A 64 2.87 -0.23 10.05
CA ASP A 64 2.88 1.20 9.72
C ASP A 64 2.75 1.42 8.22
N ILE A 65 3.31 0.52 7.39
CA ILE A 65 3.29 0.61 5.94
C ILE A 65 3.07 -0.78 5.32
N GLY A 66 2.27 -0.86 4.26
CA GLY A 66 2.12 -2.06 3.44
C GLY A 66 1.55 -1.72 2.07
N TYR A 67 1.43 -2.72 1.20
CA TYR A 67 0.63 -2.62 -0.02
C TYR A 67 -0.75 -3.19 0.25
N ILE A 68 -1.78 -2.65 -0.39
CA ILE A 68 -3.17 -3.09 -0.23
C ILE A 68 -3.85 -2.99 -1.60
N ALA A 69 -4.57 -4.03 -2.00
CA ALA A 69 -5.42 -3.97 -3.18
C ALA A 69 -6.51 -2.91 -2.99
N THR A 70 -6.70 -2.05 -3.98
CA THR A 70 -7.69 -0.95 -3.94
C THR A 70 -9.13 -1.44 -3.73
N SER A 71 -9.43 -2.68 -4.13
CA SER A 71 -10.73 -3.32 -3.93
C SER A 71 -11.18 -3.42 -2.47
N TYR A 72 -10.25 -3.43 -1.51
CA TYR A 72 -10.60 -3.35 -0.08
C TYR A 72 -11.22 -2.00 0.32
N PHE A 73 -10.99 -0.95 -0.47
CA PHE A 73 -11.47 0.41 -0.20
C PHE A 73 -12.58 0.87 -1.13
N SER A 74 -12.85 0.17 -2.24
CA SER A 74 -13.83 0.62 -3.26
C SER A 74 -15.24 0.84 -2.71
N LYS A 75 -15.65 0.16 -1.62
CA LYS A 75 -16.93 0.44 -0.95
C LYS A 75 -16.98 1.86 -0.33
N SER A 76 -15.89 2.31 0.28
CA SER A 76 -15.79 3.61 0.94
C SER A 76 -15.33 4.71 -0.03
N ILE A 77 -14.50 4.36 -1.02
CA ILE A 77 -13.95 5.24 -2.05
C ILE A 77 -14.38 4.69 -3.43
N PRO A 78 -15.62 4.95 -3.87
CA PRO A 78 -16.17 4.37 -5.11
C PRO A 78 -15.36 4.72 -6.37
N GLU A 79 -14.59 5.79 -6.35
CA GLU A 79 -13.71 6.19 -7.44
C GLU A 79 -12.66 5.11 -7.77
N LEU A 80 -12.33 4.24 -6.82
CA LEU A 80 -11.42 3.11 -7.01
C LEU A 80 -12.01 1.98 -7.86
N TYR A 81 -13.33 1.92 -8.05
CA TYR A 81 -13.95 0.92 -8.92
C TYR A 81 -13.49 1.03 -10.37
N ILE A 82 -12.90 2.15 -10.79
CA ILE A 82 -12.35 2.32 -12.14
C ILE A 82 -11.33 1.21 -12.51
N PHE A 83 -10.63 0.64 -11.52
CA PHE A 83 -9.67 -0.45 -11.73
C PHE A 83 -10.34 -1.83 -11.85
N ASP A 84 -11.59 -1.96 -11.41
CA ASP A 84 -12.37 -3.20 -11.43
C ASP A 84 -13.34 -3.25 -12.62
N LEU A 85 -13.56 -2.14 -13.34
CA LEU A 85 -14.45 -2.07 -14.49
C LEU A 85 -13.82 -2.77 -15.72
N PRO A 86 -14.48 -3.81 -16.28
CA PRO A 86 -13.99 -4.49 -17.46
C PRO A 86 -13.83 -3.55 -18.65
N PHE A 87 -12.68 -3.61 -19.33
CA PHE A 87 -12.38 -2.90 -20.58
C PHE A 87 -12.36 -1.35 -20.51
N THR A 88 -12.51 -0.75 -19.32
CA THR A 88 -12.38 0.71 -19.14
C THR A 88 -10.95 1.19 -19.39
N LEU A 89 -9.97 0.47 -18.84
CA LEU A 89 -8.55 0.68 -19.12
C LEU A 89 -8.11 -0.30 -20.22
N ARG A 90 -7.75 0.23 -21.39
CA ARG A 90 -7.44 -0.57 -22.59
C ARG A 90 -6.01 -1.04 -22.66
N ASN A 91 -5.10 -0.38 -21.93
CA ASN A 91 -3.69 -0.73 -21.87
C ASN A 91 -3.02 -0.10 -20.64
N LYS A 92 -1.80 -0.57 -20.34
CA LYS A 92 -0.99 -0.07 -19.23
C LYS A 92 -0.71 1.43 -19.35
N ALA A 93 -0.46 1.96 -20.54
CA ALA A 93 -0.17 3.38 -20.74
C ALA A 93 -1.35 4.28 -20.34
N GLN A 94 -2.59 3.84 -20.56
CA GLN A 94 -3.78 4.54 -20.09
C GLN A 94 -3.90 4.47 -18.56
N ALA A 95 -3.63 3.31 -17.96
CA ALA A 95 -3.63 3.14 -16.51
C ALA A 95 -2.60 4.06 -15.84
N TYR A 96 -1.38 4.13 -16.37
CA TYR A 96 -0.34 5.03 -15.87
C TYR A 96 -0.73 6.50 -16.00
N ARG A 97 -1.25 6.95 -17.16
CA ARG A 97 -1.73 8.34 -17.31
C ARG A 97 -2.84 8.71 -16.33
N LEU A 98 -3.68 7.74 -15.92
CA LEU A 98 -4.70 7.96 -14.91
C LEU A 98 -4.04 8.21 -13.55
N VAL A 99 -3.19 7.30 -13.08
CA VAL A 99 -2.56 7.40 -11.76
C VAL A 99 -1.54 8.56 -11.67
N ASP A 100 -0.82 8.85 -12.75
CA ASP A 100 0.11 9.99 -12.83
C ASP A 100 -0.62 11.34 -12.98
N GLY A 101 -1.94 11.30 -13.22
CA GLY A 101 -2.80 12.46 -13.38
C GLY A 101 -3.42 12.94 -12.06
N PRO A 102 -4.44 13.83 -12.13
CA PRO A 102 -5.11 14.38 -10.94
C PRO A 102 -5.88 13.32 -10.13
N PHE A 103 -6.07 12.12 -10.67
CA PHE A 103 -6.79 11.03 -10.02
C PHE A 103 -6.10 10.57 -8.73
N ALA A 104 -4.77 10.41 -8.71
CA ALA A 104 -4.07 9.98 -7.50
C ALA A 104 -4.24 10.97 -6.34
N SER A 105 -4.14 12.27 -6.62
CA SER A 105 -4.36 13.33 -5.62
C SER A 105 -5.79 13.36 -5.10
N MET A 106 -6.77 13.17 -5.99
CA MET A 106 -8.18 13.04 -5.60
C MET A 106 -8.38 11.84 -4.67
N VAL A 107 -7.88 10.66 -5.05
CA VAL A 107 -7.99 9.44 -4.25
C VAL A 107 -7.28 9.60 -2.90
N ALA A 108 -6.07 10.17 -2.87
CA ALA A 108 -5.36 10.46 -1.62
C ALA A 108 -6.20 11.32 -0.67
N SER A 109 -6.88 12.36 -1.17
CA SER A 109 -7.80 13.17 -0.37
C SER A 109 -9.00 12.37 0.15
N GLN A 110 -9.51 11.41 -0.63
CA GLN A 110 -10.59 10.53 -0.17
C GLN A 110 -10.13 9.57 0.92
N PHE A 111 -8.90 9.05 0.84
CA PHE A 111 -8.30 8.25 1.93
C PHE A 111 -8.21 9.06 3.22
N GLU A 112 -7.67 10.28 3.18
CA GLU A 112 -7.55 11.15 4.36
C GLU A 112 -8.91 11.50 4.99
N LYS A 113 -9.97 11.60 4.18
CA LYS A 113 -11.33 11.92 4.67
C LYS A 113 -12.10 10.73 5.22
N LYS A 114 -11.83 9.52 4.72
CA LYS A 114 -12.71 8.36 4.91
C LYS A 114 -12.05 7.18 5.62
N THR A 115 -10.74 7.24 5.84
CA THR A 115 -9.94 6.18 6.44
C THR A 115 -8.94 6.79 7.41
N HIS A 116 -8.28 5.96 8.22
CA HIS A 116 -7.13 6.37 9.03
C HIS A 116 -5.80 6.08 8.33
N LEU A 117 -5.84 5.95 6.99
CA LEU A 117 -4.69 5.61 6.16
C LEU A 117 -4.23 6.80 5.32
N LYS A 118 -2.92 6.85 5.08
CA LYS A 118 -2.31 7.78 4.14
C LYS A 118 -1.85 7.04 2.89
N LEU A 119 -2.35 7.43 1.74
CA LEU A 119 -1.90 6.90 0.46
C LEU A 119 -0.49 7.41 0.14
N LEU A 120 0.45 6.50 -0.09
CA LEU A 120 1.81 6.85 -0.53
C LEU A 120 1.95 6.83 -2.05
N ASN A 121 1.37 5.83 -2.71
CA ASN A 121 1.34 5.67 -4.16
C ASN A 121 0.25 4.64 -4.57
N ILE A 122 -0.15 4.63 -5.85
CA ILE A 122 -1.13 3.70 -6.43
C ILE A 122 -0.63 3.11 -7.75
#